data_AF-A0A7C2TS08-F1
#
_entry.id   AF-A0A7C2TS08-F1
#
_cell.length_a   1.000
_cell.length_b   1.000
_cell.length_c   1.000
_cell.angle_alpha   90.00
_cell.angle_beta   90.00
_cell.angle_gamma   90.00
#
_symmetry.space_group_name_H-M   'P 1'
#
loop_
_entity.id
_entity.type
_entity.pdbx_description
1 polymer ?
#
loop_
_entity_poly.entity_id
_entity_poly.type
_entity_poly.pdbx_seq_one_letter_code
_entity_poly.pdbx_strand_id
1 'polypeptide(L)'
;MMRTVTLILLLGTCSAALWLSTRDERALGQSGRADPRKIEAERERSDAPTPRSSRLVLGLMKREEQQACGLTKLSEEELDRLDQWILQLLLTMSATPSGELRPRSPVEEIAQNWPRQQMEWELNDLRQRLNEIRQASAQLALDLSRARLAAERRDLLAVTSLLFSAESSAARIQRAAQ
;
A
#
# COMPACT_ATOMS: atom_id res chain seq x y z
N MET A 1 51.16 1.25 -1.28
CA MET A 1 50.12 1.05 -2.33
C MET A 1 48.76 0.91 -1.63
N MET A 2 48.15 1.95 -1.06
CA MET A 2 47.35 3.00 -1.72
C MET A 2 46.39 2.48 -2.79
N ARG A 3 45.21 1.97 -2.39
CA ARG A 3 43.98 1.83 -3.21
C ARG A 3 42.79 1.23 -2.42
N THR A 4 42.33 1.86 -1.34
CA THR A 4 41.07 1.44 -0.66
C THR A 4 40.30 2.59 0.02
N VAL A 5 40.65 3.85 -0.23
CA VAL A 5 39.98 5.01 0.44
C VAL A 5 38.91 5.67 -0.45
N THR A 6 38.75 5.23 -1.70
CA THR A 6 37.95 5.95 -2.71
C THR A 6 36.53 5.42 -2.95
N LEU A 7 35.96 4.60 -2.06
CA LEU A 7 34.59 4.05 -2.26
C LEU A 7 33.55 4.54 -1.23
N ILE A 8 33.97 5.29 -0.21
CA ILE A 8 33.06 5.81 0.84
C ILE A 8 32.47 7.19 0.47
N LEU A 9 32.99 7.85 -0.57
CA LEU A 9 32.57 9.21 -0.95
C LEU A 9 31.39 9.30 -1.95
N LEU A 10 30.85 8.17 -2.43
CA LEU A 10 29.76 8.18 -3.43
C LEU A 10 28.37 7.76 -2.90
N LEU A 11 28.24 7.39 -1.63
CA LEU A 11 26.94 7.10 -1.00
C LEU A 11 26.44 8.23 -0.08
N GLY A 12 27.17 9.35 -0.01
CA GLY A 12 26.90 10.48 0.89
C GLY A 12 26.04 11.62 0.34
N THR A 13 25.55 11.56 -0.90
CA THR A 13 24.87 12.70 -1.55
C THR A 13 23.41 12.47 -1.97
N CYS A 14 22.83 11.29 -1.72
CA CYS A 14 21.41 11.05 -2.02
C CYS A 14 20.43 11.40 -0.88
N SER A 15 20.92 11.78 0.31
CA SER A 15 20.04 12.00 1.48
C SER A 15 19.70 13.46 1.78
N ALA A 16 20.16 14.42 0.97
CA ALA A 16 19.96 15.86 1.23
C ALA A 16 18.90 16.54 0.35
N ALA A 17 18.25 15.82 -0.59
CA ALA A 17 17.33 16.42 -1.57
C ALA A 17 15.83 16.22 -1.27
N LEU A 18 15.45 15.58 -0.16
CA LEU A 18 14.04 15.24 0.11
C LEU A 18 13.44 15.87 1.38
N TRP A 19 14.16 16.77 2.05
CA TRP A 19 13.70 17.39 3.31
C TRP A 19 13.63 18.93 3.30
N LEU A 20 13.77 19.59 2.15
CA LEU A 20 13.71 21.05 2.01
C LEU A 20 12.74 21.50 0.90
N SER A 21 11.44 21.32 1.13
CA SER A 21 10.31 21.99 0.47
C SER A 21 9.02 21.31 0.95
N THR A 22 8.12 21.85 1.75
CA THR A 22 7.69 23.23 2.00
C THR A 22 6.93 23.27 3.33
N ARG A 23 7.51 23.93 4.33
CA ARG A 23 6.94 24.42 5.59
C ARG A 23 7.92 25.54 5.95
N ASP A 24 7.62 26.82 5.87
CA ASP A 24 6.46 27.58 6.28
C ASP A 24 6.38 28.86 5.43
N GLU A 25 5.18 29.41 5.24
CA GLU A 25 4.89 30.81 5.57
C GLU A 25 3.42 31.12 5.31
N ARG A 26 2.65 31.16 6.42
CA ARG A 26 1.64 32.18 6.78
C ARG A 26 0.64 31.58 7.76
N ALA A 27 1.11 31.42 8.99
CA ALA A 27 0.25 31.56 10.16
C ALA A 27 0.32 33.03 10.59
N LEU A 28 -0.80 33.75 10.50
CA LEU A 28 -1.14 34.89 11.36
C LEU A 28 -2.64 35.14 11.20
N GLY A 29 -3.42 34.73 12.19
CA GLY A 29 -4.87 34.93 12.19
C GLY A 29 -5.60 34.21 13.32
N GLN A 30 -5.38 34.70 14.55
CA GLN A 30 -6.39 34.84 15.62
C GLN A 30 -7.45 33.72 15.77
N SER A 31 -7.36 32.91 16.83
CA SER A 31 -8.08 33.15 18.09
C SER A 31 -9.55 33.56 17.90
N GLY A 32 -10.45 32.61 18.07
CA GLY A 32 -11.88 32.90 18.25
C GLY A 32 -12.69 31.62 18.39
N ARG A 33 -13.21 31.39 19.60
CA ARG A 33 -14.32 30.47 19.95
C ARG A 33 -15.10 29.93 18.74
N ALA A 34 -15.03 28.62 18.52
CA ALA A 34 -15.94 27.93 17.63
C ALA A 34 -17.33 27.88 18.28
N ASP A 35 -18.25 28.69 17.75
CA ASP A 35 -19.68 28.70 18.06
C ASP A 35 -20.35 27.42 17.52
N PRO A 36 -21.07 26.62 18.33
CA PRO A 36 -21.64 25.35 17.87
C PRO A 36 -22.88 25.49 16.96
N ARG A 37 -23.30 26.72 16.61
CA ARG A 37 -24.52 26.99 15.82
C ARG A 37 -24.29 27.15 14.31
N LYS A 38 -23.09 26.89 13.80
CA LYS A 38 -22.78 26.92 12.36
C LYS A 38 -22.62 25.55 11.70
N ILE A 39 -22.91 24.46 12.42
CA ILE A 39 -22.81 23.08 11.90
C ILE A 39 -24.16 22.60 11.32
N GLU A 40 -25.27 23.31 11.58
CA GLU A 40 -26.61 22.88 11.15
C GLU A 40 -27.03 23.41 9.77
N ALA A 41 -26.31 24.38 9.18
CA ALA A 41 -26.68 24.98 7.89
C ALA A 41 -26.08 24.28 6.64
N GLU A 42 -25.22 23.27 6.81
CA GLU A 42 -24.71 22.45 5.70
C GLU A 42 -25.37 21.07 5.61
N ARG A 43 -26.31 20.76 6.52
CA ARG A 43 -27.05 19.47 6.53
C ARG A 43 -28.28 19.42 5.63
N GLU A 44 -28.69 20.52 5.01
CA GLU A 44 -29.92 20.60 4.19
C GLU A 44 -29.67 20.73 2.67
N ARG A 45 -28.45 20.50 2.19
CA ARG A 45 -28.18 20.37 0.75
C ARG A 45 -27.31 19.16 0.47
N SER A 46 -27.87 17.98 0.72
CA SER A 46 -27.38 16.74 0.14
C SER A 46 -28.56 15.78 -0.08
N ASP A 47 -29.60 16.27 -0.78
CA ASP A 47 -30.45 15.40 -1.62
C ASP A 47 -29.67 15.06 -2.90
N ALA A 48 -28.48 14.49 -2.73
CA ALA A 48 -27.82 13.75 -3.78
C ALA A 48 -28.36 12.33 -3.67
N PRO A 49 -28.99 11.75 -4.71
CA PRO A 49 -29.32 10.35 -4.68
C PRO A 49 -28.02 9.58 -4.44
N THR A 50 -27.95 8.89 -3.32
CA THR A 50 -26.91 7.90 -3.01
C THR A 50 -26.67 7.06 -4.26
N PRO A 51 -25.49 7.09 -4.91
CA PRO A 51 -25.21 6.13 -5.95
C PRO A 51 -25.11 4.79 -5.25
N ARG A 52 -26.18 4.00 -5.31
CA ARG A 52 -26.14 2.60 -4.90
C ARG A 52 -25.07 1.95 -5.75
N SER A 53 -23.99 1.57 -5.09
CA SER A 53 -22.84 0.86 -5.63
C SER A 53 -23.22 -0.57 -6.02
N SER A 54 -24.06 -0.77 -7.03
CA SER A 54 -24.53 -2.11 -7.41
C SER A 54 -24.22 -2.54 -8.84
N ARG A 55 -23.66 -1.67 -9.71
CA ARG A 55 -23.38 -2.02 -11.12
C ARG A 55 -21.89 -2.14 -11.40
N LEU A 56 -21.37 -3.35 -11.33
CA LEU A 56 -19.94 -3.64 -11.48
C LEU A 56 -19.53 -3.90 -12.93
N VAL A 57 -20.41 -4.49 -13.75
CA VAL A 57 -20.09 -4.85 -15.14
C VAL A 57 -20.77 -3.90 -16.13
N LEU A 58 -22.07 -3.69 -15.97
CA LEU A 58 -22.85 -2.74 -16.80
C LEU A 58 -22.40 -1.29 -16.59
N GLY A 59 -21.80 -0.97 -15.45
CA GLY A 59 -21.21 0.33 -15.15
C GLY A 59 -19.93 0.65 -15.93
N LEU A 60 -19.26 -0.36 -16.50
CA LEU A 60 -18.05 -0.21 -17.31
C LEU A 60 -18.37 -0.03 -18.81
N MET A 61 -19.61 -0.31 -19.23
CA MET A 61 -20.03 -0.20 -20.63
C MET A 61 -20.21 1.26 -21.05
N LYS A 62 -19.82 1.59 -22.29
CA LYS A 62 -20.07 2.92 -22.85
C LYS A 62 -21.57 3.11 -23.12
N ARG A 63 -22.04 4.36 -23.10
CA ARG A 63 -23.45 4.69 -23.38
C ARG A 63 -23.92 4.18 -24.76
N GLU A 64 -23.04 4.18 -25.75
CA GLU A 64 -23.31 3.65 -27.10
C GLU A 64 -23.55 2.13 -27.08
N GLU A 65 -22.76 1.40 -26.29
CA GLU A 65 -22.89 -0.05 -26.11
C GLU A 65 -24.16 -0.39 -25.33
N GLN A 66 -24.49 0.39 -24.30
CA GLN A 66 -25.73 0.23 -23.53
C GLN A 66 -26.97 0.43 -24.41
N GLN A 67 -26.93 1.39 -25.34
CA GLN A 67 -28.00 1.63 -26.31
C GLN A 67 -28.09 0.51 -27.36
N ALA A 68 -26.95 0.05 -27.89
CA ALA A 68 -26.90 -1.06 -28.85
C ALA A 68 -27.45 -2.37 -28.25
N CYS A 69 -27.19 -2.60 -26.96
CA CYS A 69 -27.72 -3.75 -26.21
C CYS A 69 -29.16 -3.54 -25.71
N GLY A 70 -29.80 -2.39 -25.99
CA GLY A 70 -31.18 -2.12 -25.59
C GLY A 70 -31.40 -1.98 -24.08
N LEU A 71 -30.33 -1.77 -23.30
CA LEU A 71 -30.38 -1.70 -21.83
C LEU A 71 -31.17 -0.48 -21.32
N THR A 72 -31.41 0.51 -22.17
CA THR A 72 -32.20 1.71 -21.86
C THR A 72 -33.70 1.45 -21.68
N LYS A 73 -34.18 0.27 -22.07
CA LYS A 73 -35.60 -0.13 -21.95
C LYS A 73 -35.90 -0.92 -20.68
N LEU A 74 -34.87 -1.30 -19.93
CA LEU A 74 -34.98 -2.16 -18.77
C LEU A 74 -35.13 -1.34 -17.49
N SER A 75 -35.89 -1.87 -16.54
CA SER A 75 -36.01 -1.29 -15.20
C SER A 75 -34.70 -1.43 -14.41
N GLU A 76 -34.51 -0.61 -13.38
CA GLU A 76 -33.29 -0.68 -12.55
C GLU A 76 -33.10 -2.06 -11.89
N GLU A 77 -34.18 -2.73 -11.51
CA GLU A 77 -34.14 -4.07 -10.92
C GLU A 77 -33.73 -5.15 -11.94
N GLU A 78 -34.18 -5.03 -13.19
CA GLU A 78 -33.79 -5.95 -14.26
C GLU A 78 -32.34 -5.75 -14.67
N LEU A 79 -31.87 -4.50 -14.68
CA LEU A 79 -30.45 -4.19 -14.92
C LEU A 79 -29.57 -4.77 -13.82
N ASP A 80 -29.98 -4.67 -12.56
CA ASP A 80 -29.21 -5.23 -11.44
C ASP A 80 -29.21 -6.77 -11.48
N ARG A 81 -30.32 -7.42 -11.86
CA ARG A 81 -30.37 -8.88 -12.10
C ARG A 81 -29.47 -9.31 -13.26
N LEU A 82 -29.43 -8.54 -14.33
CA LEU A 82 -28.54 -8.80 -15.46
C LEU A 82 -27.08 -8.62 -15.09
N ASP A 83 -26.73 -7.58 -14.33
CA ASP A 83 -25.36 -7.37 -13.85
C ASP A 83 -24.89 -8.56 -12.98
N GLN A 84 -25.75 -9.03 -12.07
CA GLN A 84 -25.49 -10.22 -11.26
C GLN A 84 -25.36 -11.50 -12.10
N TRP A 85 -26.23 -11.68 -13.10
CA TRP A 85 -26.17 -12.83 -13.99
C TRP A 85 -24.90 -12.82 -14.85
N ILE A 86 -24.51 -11.67 -15.40
CA ILE A 86 -23.27 -11.53 -16.17
C ILE A 86 -22.05 -11.80 -15.29
N LEU A 87 -22.02 -11.27 -14.06
CA LEU A 87 -20.97 -11.58 -13.09
C LEU A 87 -20.88 -13.08 -12.81
N GLN A 88 -22.02 -13.74 -12.58
CA GLN A 88 -22.07 -15.19 -12.36
C GLN A 88 -21.54 -15.95 -13.58
N LEU A 89 -21.87 -15.50 -14.79
CA LEU A 89 -21.40 -16.10 -16.04
C LEU A 89 -19.89 -15.94 -16.21
N LEU A 90 -19.33 -14.75 -15.94
CA LEU A 90 -17.88 -14.50 -15.99
C LEU A 90 -17.10 -15.32 -14.97
N LEU A 91 -17.71 -15.60 -13.81
CA LEU A 91 -17.10 -16.40 -12.75
C LEU A 91 -17.15 -17.90 -13.02
N THR A 92 -18.22 -18.39 -13.68
CA THR A 92 -18.46 -19.83 -13.86
C THR A 92 -18.08 -20.34 -15.24
N MET A 93 -17.98 -19.48 -16.25
CA MET A 93 -17.66 -19.86 -17.62
C MET A 93 -16.27 -19.36 -18.03
N SER A 94 -15.63 -20.10 -18.93
CA SER A 94 -14.43 -19.70 -19.65
C SER A 94 -14.71 -19.76 -21.15
N ALA A 95 -14.07 -18.85 -21.90
CA ALA A 95 -14.10 -18.89 -23.36
C ALA A 95 -12.94 -19.75 -23.86
N THR A 96 -13.21 -20.65 -24.79
CA THR A 96 -12.16 -21.31 -25.58
C THR A 96 -11.48 -20.29 -26.51
N PRO A 97 -10.29 -20.59 -27.06
CA PRO A 97 -9.68 -19.75 -28.09
C PRO A 97 -10.53 -19.61 -29.36
N SER A 98 -11.52 -20.49 -29.59
CA SER A 98 -12.52 -20.37 -30.67
C SER A 98 -13.72 -19.49 -30.29
N GLY A 99 -13.81 -19.02 -29.04
CA GLY A 99 -14.89 -18.16 -28.54
C GLY A 99 -16.11 -18.90 -27.98
N GLU A 100 -16.06 -20.23 -27.87
CA GLU A 100 -17.14 -21.01 -27.26
C GLU A 100 -17.10 -20.89 -25.74
N LEU A 101 -18.25 -20.62 -25.12
CA LEU A 101 -18.39 -20.57 -23.68
C LEU A 101 -18.56 -21.99 -23.13
N ARG A 102 -17.67 -22.38 -22.24
CA ARG A 102 -17.73 -23.65 -21.52
C ARG A 102 -17.68 -23.43 -20.01
N PRO A 103 -18.23 -24.35 -19.19
CA PRO A 103 -18.03 -24.31 -17.75
C PRO A 103 -16.54 -24.37 -17.42
N ARG A 104 -16.10 -23.50 -16.51
CA ARG A 104 -14.73 -23.54 -15.99
C ARG A 104 -14.47 -24.90 -15.39
N SER A 105 -13.35 -25.50 -15.77
CA SER A 105 -12.89 -26.71 -15.11
C SER A 105 -12.16 -26.32 -13.80
N PRO A 106 -12.20 -27.17 -12.75
CA PRO A 106 -11.45 -26.92 -11.53
C PRO A 106 -9.94 -26.79 -11.79
N VAL A 107 -9.42 -27.40 -12.86
CA VAL A 107 -8.02 -27.28 -13.29
C VAL A 107 -7.71 -25.86 -13.81
N GLU A 108 -8.64 -25.22 -14.52
CA GLU A 108 -8.49 -23.83 -14.98
C GLU A 108 -8.53 -22.83 -13.82
N GLU A 109 -9.38 -23.08 -12.82
CA GLU A 109 -9.43 -22.25 -11.62
C GLU A 109 -8.14 -22.35 -10.82
N ILE A 110 -7.61 -23.56 -10.63
CA ILE A 110 -6.32 -23.77 -9.96
C ILE A 110 -5.19 -23.10 -10.76
N ALA A 111 -5.18 -23.23 -12.08
CA ALA A 111 -4.17 -22.62 -12.95
C ALA A 111 -4.19 -21.08 -12.92
N GLN A 112 -5.38 -20.45 -12.83
CA GLN A 112 -5.50 -19.00 -12.68
C GLN A 112 -5.13 -18.51 -11.28
N ASN A 113 -5.42 -19.32 -10.26
CA ASN A 113 -5.16 -18.95 -8.87
C ASN A 113 -3.72 -19.22 -8.44
N TRP A 114 -2.99 -20.14 -9.09
CA TRP A 114 -1.62 -20.49 -8.72
C TRP A 114 -0.63 -19.30 -8.80
N PRO A 115 -0.58 -18.51 -9.89
CA PRO A 115 0.29 -17.33 -9.95
C PRO A 115 -0.07 -16.30 -8.88
N ARG A 116 -1.37 -16.12 -8.62
CA ARG A 116 -1.85 -15.20 -7.59
C ARG A 116 -1.42 -15.65 -6.20
N GLN A 117 -1.59 -16.93 -5.89
CA GLN A 117 -1.12 -17.50 -4.63
C GLN A 117 0.39 -17.30 -4.50
N GLN A 118 1.17 -17.62 -5.54
CA GLN A 118 2.61 -17.41 -5.53
C GLN A 118 2.99 -15.94 -5.25
N MET A 119 2.34 -14.99 -5.91
CA MET A 119 2.55 -13.56 -5.64
C MET A 119 2.14 -13.17 -4.20
N GLU A 120 1.06 -13.73 -3.67
CA GLU A 120 0.63 -13.49 -2.29
C GLU A 120 1.64 -14.04 -1.27
N TRP A 121 2.24 -15.22 -1.54
CA TRP A 121 3.32 -15.78 -0.74
C TRP A 121 4.57 -14.89 -0.78
N GLU A 122 5.00 -14.47 -1.97
CA GLU A 122 6.15 -13.56 -2.14
C GLU A 122 5.92 -12.21 -1.44
N LEU A 123 4.71 -11.64 -1.56
CA LEU A 123 4.35 -10.40 -0.85
C LEU A 123 4.41 -10.57 0.67
N ASN A 124 3.95 -11.70 1.20
CA ASN A 124 4.00 -11.97 2.63
C ASN A 124 5.44 -12.15 3.12
N ASP A 125 6.29 -12.86 2.37
CA ASP A 125 7.72 -13.00 2.67
C ASP A 125 8.43 -11.64 2.68
N LEU A 126 8.22 -10.82 1.64
CA LEU A 126 8.78 -9.47 1.56
C LEU A 126 8.31 -8.57 2.70
N ARG A 127 7.03 -8.67 3.10
CA ARG A 127 6.48 -7.94 4.26
C ARG A 127 7.14 -8.39 5.57
N GLN A 128 7.35 -9.68 5.74
CA GLN A 128 8.02 -10.22 6.92
C GLN A 128 9.46 -9.71 6.99
N ARG A 129 10.24 -9.84 5.91
CA ARG A 129 11.62 -9.34 5.84
C ARG A 129 11.70 -7.84 6.12
N LEU A 130 10.77 -7.06 5.57
CA LEU A 130 10.70 -5.62 5.80
C LEU A 130 10.42 -5.30 7.28
N ASN A 131 9.53 -6.05 7.93
CA ASN A 131 9.27 -5.89 9.36
C ASN A 131 10.49 -6.26 10.21
N GLU A 132 11.21 -7.34 9.87
CA GLU A 132 12.47 -7.71 10.53
C GLU A 132 13.53 -6.61 10.40
N ILE A 133 13.70 -6.03 9.21
CA ILE A 133 14.60 -4.90 8.96
C ILE A 133 14.19 -3.67 9.78
N ARG A 134 12.89 -3.36 9.86
CA ARG A 134 12.38 -2.24 10.68
C ARG A 134 12.67 -2.44 12.17
N GLN A 135 12.45 -3.64 12.68
CA GLN A 135 12.73 -3.95 14.09
C GLN A 135 14.23 -3.90 14.39
N ALA A 136 15.05 -4.51 13.54
CA ALA A 136 16.50 -4.51 13.71
C ALA A 136 17.11 -3.11 13.57
N SER A 137 16.59 -2.27 12.67
CA SER A 137 17.05 -0.88 12.52
C SER A 137 16.65 0.01 13.69
N ALA A 138 15.43 -0.16 14.23
CA ALA A 138 15.02 0.51 15.46
C ALA A 138 15.91 0.11 16.65
N GLN A 139 16.21 -1.18 16.79
CA GLN A 139 17.12 -1.67 17.84
C GLN A 139 18.53 -1.11 17.67
N LEU A 140 19.06 -1.10 16.45
CA LEU A 140 20.38 -0.55 16.13
C LEU A 140 20.47 0.94 16.50
N ALA A 141 19.46 1.74 16.16
CA ALA A 141 19.42 3.15 16.52
C ALA A 141 19.43 3.36 18.05
N LEU A 142 18.65 2.55 18.77
CA LEU A 142 18.62 2.57 20.23
C LEU A 142 19.98 2.17 20.83
N ASP A 143 20.60 1.09 20.36
CA ASP A 143 21.90 0.63 20.85
C ASP A 143 23.00 1.67 20.61
N LEU A 144 23.02 2.32 19.45
CA LEU A 144 23.97 3.39 19.14
C LEU A 144 23.75 4.64 20.00
N SER A 145 22.50 5.05 20.23
CA SER A 145 22.20 6.18 21.13
C SER A 145 22.62 5.88 22.57
N ARG A 146 22.38 4.66 23.05
CA ARG A 146 22.83 4.20 24.38
C ARG A 146 24.35 4.11 24.46
N ALA A 147 25.01 3.62 23.41
CA ALA A 147 26.46 3.55 23.35
C ALA A 147 27.08 4.95 23.41
N ARG A 148 26.50 5.92 22.71
CA ARG A 148 26.90 7.32 22.80
C ARG A 148 26.78 7.86 24.23
N LEU A 149 25.64 7.64 24.88
CA LEU A 149 25.45 8.08 26.27
C LEU A 149 26.42 7.39 27.25
N ALA A 150 26.71 6.10 27.05
CA ALA A 150 27.70 5.37 27.85
C ALA A 150 29.11 5.93 27.64
N ALA A 151 29.47 6.30 26.40
CA ALA A 151 30.74 6.94 26.08
C ALA A 151 30.87 8.31 26.74
N GLU A 152 29.80 9.13 26.75
CA GLU A 152 29.74 10.41 27.46
C GLU A 152 29.96 10.24 28.97
N ARG A 153 29.47 9.14 29.55
CA ARG A 153 29.68 8.75 30.95
C ARG A 153 31.02 8.07 31.22
N ARG A 154 31.85 7.85 30.20
CA ARG A 154 33.13 7.10 30.25
C ARG A 154 32.98 5.65 30.71
N ASP A 155 31.82 5.04 30.51
CA ASP A 155 31.59 3.63 30.78
C ASP A 155 31.97 2.78 29.56
N LEU A 156 33.23 2.39 29.49
CA LEU A 156 33.79 1.64 28.36
C LEU A 156 33.20 0.22 28.22
N LEU A 157 32.81 -0.41 29.33
CA LEU A 157 32.23 -1.77 29.31
C LEU A 157 30.81 -1.74 28.73
N ALA A 158 30.01 -0.74 29.10
CA ALA A 158 28.70 -0.55 28.49
C ALA A 158 28.81 -0.24 26.99
N VAL A 159 29.77 0.62 26.58
CA VAL A 159 29.99 0.94 25.16
C VAL A 159 30.30 -0.30 24.33
N THR A 160 31.24 -1.14 24.76
CA THR A 160 31.63 -2.33 23.98
C THR A 160 30.48 -3.33 23.84
N SER A 161 29.71 -3.56 24.91
CA SER A 161 28.54 -4.45 24.87
C SER A 161 27.46 -3.94 23.90
N LEU A 162 27.21 -2.63 23.87
CA LEU A 162 26.21 -2.01 23.01
C LEU A 162 26.65 -1.97 21.55
N LEU A 163 27.94 -1.75 21.27
CA LEU A 163 28.49 -1.83 19.92
C LEU A 163 28.39 -3.26 19.36
N PHE A 164 28.67 -4.27 20.17
CA PHE A 164 28.48 -5.67 19.76
C PHE A 164 27.00 -5.99 19.45
N SER A 165 26.06 -5.49 20.26
CA SER A 165 24.62 -5.60 19.97
C SER A 165 24.24 -4.88 18.68
N ALA A 166 24.82 -3.71 18.42
CA ALA A 166 24.61 -2.95 17.18
C ALA A 166 25.15 -3.72 15.97
N GLU A 167 26.33 -4.33 16.04
CA GLU A 167 26.89 -5.18 14.98
C GLU A 167 25.98 -6.37 14.67
N SER A 168 25.48 -7.05 15.70
CA SER A 168 24.51 -8.14 15.54
C SER A 168 23.22 -7.68 14.86
N SER A 169 22.73 -6.48 15.20
CA SER A 169 21.55 -5.88 14.57
C SER A 169 21.81 -5.52 13.10
N ALA A 170 23.00 -4.98 12.77
CA ALA A 170 23.41 -4.72 11.38
C ALA A 170 23.50 -6.03 10.57
N ALA A 171 24.06 -7.09 11.14
CA ALA A 171 24.15 -8.39 10.48
C ALA A 171 22.75 -9.02 10.25
N ARG A 172 21.78 -8.79 11.13
CA ARG A 172 20.38 -9.19 10.91
C ARG A 172 19.75 -8.45 9.73
N ILE A 173 19.94 -7.14 9.65
CA ILE A 173 19.44 -6.32 8.53
C ILE A 173 20.04 -6.82 7.21
N GLN A 174 21.35 -7.07 7.18
CA GLN A 174 22.02 -7.53 5.97
C GLN A 174 21.50 -8.90 5.50
N ARG A 175 21.20 -9.82 6.42
CA ARG A 175 20.63 -11.13 6.09
C ARG A 175 19.18 -11.05 5.60
N ALA A 176 18.36 -10.19 6.20
CA ALA A 176 16.97 -10.02 5.78
C ALA A 176 16.85 -9.29 4.43
N ALA A 177 17.89 -8.57 3.99
CA ALA A 177 17.93 -7.86 2.71
C ALA A 177 18.46 -8.70 1.53
N GLN A 178 19.01 -9.89 1.79
CA GLN A 178 19.43 -10.88 0.78
C GLN A 178 18.25 -11.76 0.38
#